data_AF-S6G3J8-F1
#
_entry.id   AF-S6G3J8-F1
#
_cell.length_a   1.000
_cell.length_b   1.000
_cell.length_c   1.000
_cell.angle_alpha   90.00
_cell.angle_beta   90.00
_cell.angle_gamma   90.00
#
_symmetry.space_group_name_H-M   'P 1'
#
loop_
_entity.id
_entity.type
_entity.pdbx_description
1 polymer ?
#
loop_
_entity_poly.entity_id
_entity_poly.type
_entity_poly.pdbx_seq_one_letter_code
_entity_poly.pdbx_strand_id
1 'polypeptide(L)'
;MLTLLAEKPPISVYYWILGIGILVLLLGIFLWVRYRSNSKWSKNDSFEQRNRTSQTVWEFTKKNFPVLVVVMGVIFIVTSISVLVN
;
A
#
# COMPACT_ATOMS: atom_id res chain seq x y z
N MET A 1 25.20 16.58 -18.33
CA MET A 1 24.61 15.30 -17.85
C MET A 1 24.29 15.33 -16.35
N LEU A 2 25.12 15.95 -15.50
CA LEU A 2 24.81 16.21 -14.09
C LEU A 2 23.66 17.21 -13.85
N THR A 3 23.39 18.13 -14.78
CA THR A 3 22.33 19.14 -14.67
C THR A 3 20.91 18.58 -14.81
N LEU A 4 20.73 17.47 -15.55
CA LEU A 4 19.43 16.81 -15.74
C LEU A 4 18.92 16.10 -14.47
N LEU A 5 19.80 15.82 -13.51
CA LEU A 5 19.45 15.24 -12.21
C LEU A 5 19.09 16.30 -11.16
N ALA A 6 19.35 17.59 -11.46
CA ALA A 6 19.13 18.70 -10.52
C ALA A 6 17.79 19.42 -10.75
N GLU A 7 17.10 19.14 -11.86
CA GLU A 7 15.79 19.75 -12.13
C GLU A 7 14.71 19.07 -11.29
N LYS A 8 14.02 19.87 -10.47
CA LYS A 8 12.87 19.39 -9.72
C LYS A 8 11.82 18.86 -10.72
N PRO A 9 11.21 17.68 -10.46
CA PRO A 9 10.13 17.18 -11.29
C PRO A 9 9.02 18.23 -11.44
N PRO A 10 8.36 18.32 -12.60
CA PRO A 10 7.25 19.24 -12.78
C PRO A 10 6.11 18.86 -11.83
N ILE A 11 5.35 19.86 -11.39
CA ILE A 11 4.32 19.69 -10.35
C ILE A 11 3.25 18.65 -10.75
N SER A 12 3.03 18.48 -12.05
CA SER A 12 2.15 17.46 -12.64
C SER A 12 2.51 16.04 -12.24
N VAL A 13 3.79 15.73 -12.05
CA VAL A 13 4.25 14.39 -11.63
C VAL A 13 3.72 14.05 -10.23
N TYR A 14 3.71 15.01 -9.31
CA TYR A 14 3.20 14.77 -7.95
C TYR A 14 1.68 14.58 -7.93
N TYR A 15 0.93 15.25 -8.81
CA TYR A 15 -0.50 14.97 -8.98
C TYR A 15 -0.76 13.55 -9.51
N TRP A 16 0.06 13.07 -10.45
CA TRP A 16 -0.01 11.68 -10.92
C TRP A 16 0.31 10.67 -9.81
N ILE A 17 1.38 10.92 -9.03
CA ILE A 17 1.74 10.06 -7.89
C ILE A 17 0.63 10.06 -6.84
N LEU A 18 0.02 11.21 -6.56
CA LEU A 18 -1.13 11.32 -5.65
C LEU A 18 -2.31 10.49 -6.15
N GLY A 19 -2.67 10.62 -7.44
CA GLY A 19 -3.74 9.84 -8.05
C GLY A 19 -3.49 8.33 -7.99
N ILE A 20 -2.26 7.90 -8.28
CA ILE A 20 -1.84 6.50 -8.16
C ILE A 20 -1.91 6.05 -6.68
N GLY A 21 -1.46 6.89 -5.75
CA GLY A 21 -1.52 6.60 -4.32
C GLY A 21 -2.95 6.36 -3.82
N ILE A 22 -3.89 7.20 -4.24
CA ILE A 22 -5.32 7.02 -3.94
C ILE A 22 -5.85 5.72 -4.55
N LEU A 23 -5.53 5.43 -5.80
CA LEU A 23 -5.96 4.20 -6.46
C LEU A 23 -5.43 2.95 -5.75
N VAL A 24 -4.13 2.94 -5.40
CA VAL A 24 -3.49 1.86 -4.66
C VAL A 24 -4.13 1.69 -3.28
N LEU A 25 -4.41 2.79 -2.58
CA LEU A 25 -5.10 2.75 -1.28
C LEU A 25 -6.49 2.12 -1.40
N LEU A 26 -7.30 2.57 -2.36
CA LEU A 26 -8.63 2.03 -2.60
C LEU A 26 -8.59 0.55 -2.99
N LEU A 27 -7.63 0.16 -3.82
CA LEU A 27 -7.41 -1.24 -4.21
C LEU A 27 -7.01 -2.09 -3.01
N GLY A 28 -6.13 -1.59 -2.13
CA GLY A 28 -5.76 -2.25 -0.89
C GLY A 28 -6.94 -2.46 0.06
N ILE A 29 -7.78 -1.42 0.23
CA ILE A 29 -9.01 -1.50 1.05
C ILE A 29 -10.01 -2.48 0.42
N PHE A 30 -10.21 -2.42 -0.89
CA PHE A 30 -11.07 -3.35 -1.61
C PHE A 30 -10.61 -4.80 -1.43
N LEU A 31 -9.31 -5.05 -1.63
CA LEU A 31 -8.73 -6.37 -1.43
C LEU A 31 -8.87 -6.83 0.01
N TRP A 32 -8.67 -5.94 1.00
CA TRP A 32 -8.86 -6.25 2.41
C TRP A 32 -10.30 -6.68 2.71
N VAL A 33 -11.27 -5.88 2.26
CA VAL A 33 -12.71 -6.14 2.46
C VAL A 33 -13.09 -7.45 1.78
N ARG A 34 -12.63 -7.68 0.54
CA ARG A 34 -12.85 -8.92 -0.21
C ARG A 34 -12.24 -10.13 0.52
N TYR A 35 -11.00 -10.02 0.99
CA TYR A 35 -10.30 -11.07 1.73
C TYR A 35 -11.06 -11.45 3.00
N ARG A 36 -11.55 -10.46 3.74
CA ARG A 36 -12.27 -10.68 5.01
C ARG A 36 -13.70 -11.19 4.78
N SER A 37 -14.41 -10.65 3.78
CA SER A 37 -15.81 -10.99 3.48
C SER A 37 -15.98 -12.40 2.91
N ASN A 38 -15.03 -12.86 2.09
CA ASN A 38 -15.23 -14.07 1.27
C ASN A 38 -14.80 -15.38 1.96
N SER A 39 -14.83 -15.46 3.29
CA SER A 39 -13.96 -16.38 3.99
C SER A 39 -14.67 -17.42 4.88
N LYS A 40 -14.61 -18.68 4.41
CA LYS A 40 -14.35 -19.86 5.25
C LYS A 40 -13.09 -19.69 6.14
N TRP A 41 -12.24 -18.69 5.84
CA TRP A 41 -11.09 -18.23 6.64
C TRP A 41 -11.52 -17.42 7.90
N SER A 42 -12.46 -16.46 7.83
CA SER A 42 -12.94 -15.65 8.98
C SER A 42 -13.60 -16.48 10.08
N LYS A 43 -14.22 -17.61 9.73
CA LYS A 43 -14.91 -18.47 10.71
C LYS A 43 -13.96 -19.21 11.68
N ASN A 44 -12.65 -19.26 11.41
CA ASN A 44 -11.63 -19.88 12.28
C ASN A 44 -10.37 -19.00 12.48
N ASP A 45 -10.35 -17.75 12.01
CA ASP A 45 -9.15 -16.90 11.97
C ASP A 45 -8.98 -16.09 13.26
N SER A 46 -8.31 -16.68 14.25
CA SER A 46 -7.56 -15.83 15.19
C SER A 46 -6.31 -15.36 14.45
N PHE A 47 -6.19 -14.04 14.24
CA PHE A 47 -5.03 -13.39 13.58
C PHE A 47 -3.69 -13.86 14.20
N GLU A 48 -3.74 -14.20 15.49
CA GLU A 48 -2.65 -14.72 16.30
C GLU A 48 -2.20 -16.15 15.90
N GLN A 49 -3.12 -17.07 15.56
CA GLN A 49 -2.76 -18.44 15.14
C GLN A 49 -2.04 -18.49 13.80
N ARG A 50 -2.41 -17.61 12.84
CA ARG A 50 -1.81 -17.62 11.50
C ARG A 50 -0.51 -16.84 11.38
N ASN A 51 -0.27 -15.85 12.24
CA ASN A 51 1.02 -15.15 12.28
C ASN A 51 2.11 -15.99 12.95
N ARG A 52 1.77 -16.81 13.96
CA ARG A 52 2.72 -17.77 14.55
C ARG A 52 3.16 -18.90 13.61
N THR A 53 2.39 -19.20 12.56
CA THR A 53 2.68 -20.28 11.60
C THR A 53 3.40 -19.83 10.33
N SER A 54 3.69 -18.53 10.17
CA SER A 54 4.47 -18.07 9.01
C SER A 54 5.94 -18.38 9.26
N GLN A 55 6.50 -19.36 8.54
CA GLN A 55 7.90 -19.75 8.70
C GLN A 55 8.86 -18.85 7.91
N THR A 56 8.32 -18.03 6.99
CA THR A 56 9.12 -17.15 6.12
C THR A 56 8.51 -15.75 5.97
N VAL A 57 9.36 -14.77 5.68
CA VAL A 57 8.96 -13.37 5.36
C VAL A 57 8.00 -13.33 4.16
N TRP A 58 8.20 -14.22 3.19
CA TRP A 58 7.34 -14.32 2.01
C TRP A 58 5.92 -14.77 2.35
N GLU A 59 5.76 -15.74 3.25
CA GLU A 59 4.43 -16.17 3.72
C GLU A 59 3.72 -15.08 4.51
N PHE A 60 4.45 -14.38 5.38
CA PHE A 60 3.91 -13.22 6.10
C PHE A 60 3.42 -12.13 5.13
N THR A 61 4.22 -11.83 4.11
CA THR A 61 3.92 -10.81 3.10
C THR A 61 2.67 -11.19 2.30
N LYS A 62 2.55 -12.44 1.85
CA LYS A 62 1.35 -12.90 1.13
C LYS A 62 0.09 -12.82 1.98
N LYS A 63 0.16 -13.20 3.26
CA LYS A 63 -0.98 -13.14 4.19
C LYS A 63 -1.43 -11.71 4.48
N ASN A 64 -0.47 -10.77 4.57
CA ASN A 64 -0.72 -9.38 4.91
C ASN A 64 -0.70 -8.44 3.69
N PHE A 65 -0.74 -8.99 2.47
CA PHE A 65 -0.58 -8.23 1.24
C PHE A 65 -1.56 -7.04 1.13
N PRO A 66 -2.87 -7.18 1.44
CA PRO A 66 -3.78 -6.04 1.43
C PRO A 66 -3.36 -4.91 2.39
N VAL A 67 -2.84 -5.26 3.57
CA VAL A 67 -2.32 -4.29 4.55
C VAL A 67 -1.15 -3.52 3.95
N LEU A 68 -0.24 -4.25 3.32
CA LEU A 68 0.99 -3.70 2.73
C LEU A 68 0.66 -2.74 1.58
N VAL A 69 -0.30 -3.11 0.72
CA VAL A 69 -0.80 -2.26 -0.36
C VAL A 69 -1.43 -0.97 0.19
N VAL A 70 -2.23 -1.05 1.27
CA VAL A 70 -2.80 0.14 1.92
C VAL A 70 -1.70 1.07 2.44
N VAL A 71 -0.70 0.54 3.15
CA VAL A 71 0.41 1.32 3.68
C VAL A 71 1.18 2.02 2.56
N MET A 72 1.45 1.34 1.45
CA MET A 72 2.11 1.93 0.29
C MET A 72 1.28 3.06 -0.33
N GLY A 73 -0.04 2.89 -0.44
CA GLY A 73 -0.95 3.94 -0.89
C GLY A 73 -0.89 5.18 0.01
N VAL A 74 -0.90 5.00 1.33
CA VAL A 74 -0.76 6.11 2.30
C VAL A 74 0.58 6.83 2.12
N ILE A 75 1.69 6.09 1.98
CA ILE A 75 3.03 6.69 1.80
C ILE A 75 3.06 7.56 0.54
N PHE A 76 2.52 7.09 -0.58
CA PHE A 76 2.48 7.89 -1.81
C PHE A 76 1.65 9.16 -1.67
N ILE A 77 0.51 9.08 -1.00
CA ILE A 77 -0.36 10.23 -0.74
C ILE A 77 0.36 11.25 0.14
N VAL A 78 0.89 10.83 1.30
CA VAL A 78 1.57 11.72 2.26
C VAL A 78 2.79 12.36 1.62
N THR A 79 3.59 11.59 0.89
CA THR A 79 4.78 12.12 0.20
C THR A 79 4.40 13.15 -0.85
N SER A 80 3.37 12.88 -1.67
CA SER A 80 2.93 13.79 -2.71
C SER A 80 2.36 15.09 -2.12
N ILE A 81 1.51 14.99 -1.08
CA ILE A 81 0.96 16.15 -0.40
C ILE A 81 2.07 16.98 0.26
N SER A 82 3.03 16.34 0.92
CA SER A 82 4.13 17.04 1.60
C SER A 82 4.98 17.85 0.62
N VAL A 83 5.08 17.42 -0.64
CA VAL A 83 5.79 18.16 -1.69
C VAL A 83 4.91 19.19 -2.39
N LEU A 84 3.59 18.98 -2.46
CA LEU A 84 2.66 19.95 -3.06
C LEU A 84 2.34 21.14 -2.13
N VAL A 85 2.45 20.94 -0.81
CA VAL A 85 2.17 21.96 0.21
C VAL A 85 3.41 22.79 0.57
N ASN A 86 4.62 22.23 0.38
CA ASN A 86 5.89 22.95 0.54
C ASN A 86 6.32 23.63 -0.77
#